data_AF-A0AAE6ZIY1-F1
#
_entry.id   AF-A0AAE6ZIY1-F1
#
_cell.length_a   1.000
_cell.length_b   1.000
_cell.length_c   1.000
_cell.angle_alpha   90.00
_cell.angle_beta   90.00
_cell.angle_gamma   90.00
#
_symmetry.space_group_name_H-M   'P 1'
#
loop_
_entity.id
_entity.type
_entity.pdbx_description
1 polymer ?
#
loop_
_entity_poly.entity_id
_entity_poly.type
_entity_poly.pdbx_seq_one_letter_code
_entity_poly.pdbx_strand_id
1 'polypeptide(L)'
;MRKKRKRQPNMLRQIHQEINSFISVYRQAICQECDWSTPTYYRKLRENENPELSIMETKTAISVGLSITQNIQTKLKAIEKAYNKPDH
;
A
#
# COMPACT_ATOMS: atom_id res chain seq x y z
N MET A 1 20.71 32.10 21.75
CA MET A 1 19.61 31.43 21.02
C MET A 1 19.85 29.92 21.01
N ARG A 2 18.91 29.10 21.51
CA ARG A 2 19.03 27.62 21.48
C ARG A 2 18.76 27.13 20.06
N LYS A 3 19.76 26.55 19.38
CA LYS A 3 19.57 25.86 18.09
C LYS A 3 18.55 24.72 18.30
N LYS A 4 17.38 24.80 17.67
CA LYS A 4 16.41 23.69 17.65
C LYS A 4 17.08 22.53 16.92
N ARG A 5 17.41 21.44 17.64
CA ARG A 5 17.82 20.18 17.01
C ARG A 5 16.68 19.76 16.06
N LYS A 6 16.94 19.65 14.76
CA LYS A 6 16.00 19.03 13.82
C LYS A 6 15.74 17.63 14.34
N ARG A 7 14.52 17.34 14.79
CA ARG A 7 14.16 15.99 15.21
C ARG A 7 14.27 15.11 13.99
N GLN A 8 15.12 14.08 14.07
CA GLN A 8 15.16 13.02 13.05
C GLN A 8 13.71 12.51 12.85
N PRO A 9 13.28 12.27 11.60
CA PRO A 9 11.92 11.78 11.34
C PRO A 9 11.66 10.49 12.11
N ASN A 10 10.47 10.35 12.72
CA ASN A 10 10.07 9.09 13.35
C ASN A 10 9.87 8.03 12.25
N MET A 11 10.89 7.21 12.01
CA MET A 11 10.90 6.20 10.94
C MET A 11 9.78 5.18 11.11
N LEU A 12 9.52 4.75 12.35
CA LEU A 12 8.41 3.85 12.65
C LEU A 12 7.09 4.45 12.18
N ARG A 13 6.86 5.75 12.42
CA ARG A 13 5.67 6.45 11.93
C ARG A 13 5.59 6.46 10.41
N GLN A 14 6.70 6.74 9.71
CA GLN A 14 6.73 6.76 8.25
C GLN A 14 6.44 5.38 7.65
N ILE A 15 7.12 4.34 8.15
CA ILE A 15 6.91 2.95 7.72
C ILE A 15 5.46 2.53 7.98
N HIS A 16 4.94 2.83 9.17
CA HIS A 16 3.55 2.53 9.51
C HIS A 16 2.55 3.20 8.58
N GLN A 17 2.77 4.46 8.22
CA GLN A 17 1.91 5.18 7.27
C GLN A 17 1.92 4.54 5.88
N GLU A 18 3.10 4.17 5.38
CA GLU A 18 3.23 3.50 4.08
C GLU A 18 2.53 2.14 4.07
N ILE A 19 2.72 1.32 5.11
CA ILE A 19 2.08 0.00 5.22
C ILE A 19 0.56 0.13 5.38
N ASN A 20 0.08 1.02 6.26
CA ASN A 20 -1.38 1.20 6.46
C ASN A 20 -2.09 1.69 5.20
N SER A 21 -1.41 2.45 4.34
CA SER A 21 -2.01 2.94 3.10
C SER A 21 -2.31 1.81 2.11
N PHE A 22 -1.61 0.67 2.22
CA PHE A 22 -1.68 -0.46 1.28
C PHE A 22 -3.11 -0.91 1.00
N ILE A 23 -3.87 -1.24 2.05
CA ILE A 23 -5.20 -1.83 1.92
C ILE A 23 -6.16 -0.85 1.26
N SER A 24 -6.07 0.43 1.62
CA SER A 24 -6.92 1.48 1.04
C SER A 24 -6.63 1.69 -0.45
N VAL A 25 -5.35 1.77 -0.81
CA VAL A 25 -4.91 1.99 -2.20
C VAL A 25 -5.26 0.76 -3.05
N TYR A 26 -5.03 -0.45 -2.53
CA TYR A 26 -5.39 -1.69 -3.22
C TYR A 26 -6.89 -1.76 -3.52
N ARG A 27 -7.73 -1.52 -2.51
CA ARG A 27 -9.19 -1.49 -2.70
C ARG A 27 -9.61 -0.48 -3.76
N GLN A 28 -9.07 0.75 -3.71
CA GLN A 28 -9.40 1.80 -4.69
C GLN A 28 -9.02 1.39 -6.10
N ALA A 29 -7.80 0.85 -6.29
CA ALA A 29 -7.33 0.39 -7.59
C ALA A 29 -8.19 -0.77 -8.14
N ILE A 30 -8.53 -1.77 -7.31
CA ILE A 30 -9.42 -2.86 -7.75
C ILE A 30 -10.80 -2.33 -8.12
N CYS A 31 -11.36 -1.41 -7.33
CA CYS A 31 -12.65 -0.81 -7.65
C CYS A 31 -12.61 -0.07 -9.00
N GLN A 32 -11.51 0.61 -9.31
CA GLN A 32 -11.33 1.32 -10.57
C GLN A 32 -11.12 0.37 -11.76
N GLU A 33 -10.22 -0.61 -11.64
CA GLU A 33 -9.87 -1.53 -12.73
C GLU A 33 -10.99 -2.53 -13.07
N CYS A 34 -11.76 -2.96 -12.06
CA CYS A 34 -12.88 -3.89 -12.24
C CYS A 34 -14.25 -3.21 -12.37
N ASP A 35 -14.30 -1.86 -12.36
CA ASP A 35 -15.55 -1.07 -12.30
C ASP A 35 -16.50 -1.51 -11.17
N TRP A 36 -15.93 -1.71 -9.99
CA TRP A 36 -16.68 -2.11 -8.80
C TRP A 36 -16.96 -0.93 -7.89
N SER A 37 -18.16 -0.93 -7.31
CA SER A 37 -18.41 -0.13 -6.12
C SER A 37 -17.72 -0.73 -4.89
N THR A 38 -17.42 0.10 -3.88
CA THR A 38 -16.84 -0.38 -2.62
C THR A 38 -17.66 -1.50 -1.95
N PRO A 39 -19.01 -1.46 -1.92
CA PRO A 39 -19.81 -2.60 -1.45
C PRO A 39 -19.58 -3.89 -2.26
N THR A 40 -19.43 -3.78 -3.59
CA THR A 40 -19.17 -4.94 -4.47
C THR A 40 -17.82 -5.58 -4.15
N TYR A 41 -16.78 -4.76 -3.96
CA TYR A 41 -15.48 -5.24 -3.50
C TYR A 41 -15.60 -6.07 -2.21
N TYR A 42 -16.31 -5.56 -1.20
CA TYR A 42 -16.45 -6.29 0.07
C TYR A 42 -17.34 -7.54 -0.04
N ARG A 43 -18.36 -7.55 -0.92
CA ARG A 43 -19.13 -8.77 -1.21
C ARG A 43 -18.25 -9.84 -1.86
N LYS A 44 -17.49 -9.48 -2.89
CA LYS A 44 -16.55 -10.37 -3.59
C LYS A 44 -15.43 -10.88 -2.68
N LEU A 45 -15.02 -10.08 -1.69
CA LEU A 45 -14.03 -10.47 -0.68
C LEU A 45 -14.57 -11.51 0.33
N ARG A 46 -15.88 -11.58 0.55
CA ARG A 46 -16.51 -12.54 1.46
C ARG A 46 -16.81 -13.83 0.70
N GLU A 47 -16.04 -14.89 0.97
CA GLU A 47 -16.21 -16.22 0.36
C GLU A 47 -17.64 -16.78 0.50
N ASN A 48 -18.37 -16.39 1.54
CA ASN A 48 -19.71 -16.89 1.86
C ASN A 48 -20.85 -16.28 1.02
N GLU A 49 -20.61 -15.21 0.25
CA GLU A 49 -21.64 -14.55 -0.58
C GLU A 49 -21.48 -14.84 -2.09
N ASN A 50 -20.64 -15.84 -2.40
CA ASN A 50 -20.28 -16.37 -3.73
C ASN A 50 -20.53 -15.44 -4.92
N PRO A 51 -19.47 -14.72 -5.31
CA PRO A 51 -19.14 -14.69 -6.72
C PRO A 51 -17.67 -15.05 -6.89
N GLU A 52 -17.39 -16.22 -7.46
CA GLU A 52 -16.06 -16.52 -7.99
C GLU A 52 -15.56 -15.32 -8.79
N LEU A 53 -14.30 -14.94 -8.55
CA LEU A 53 -13.64 -13.96 -9.38
C LEU A 53 -13.50 -14.57 -10.77
N SER A 54 -13.88 -13.81 -11.80
CA SER A 54 -13.54 -14.21 -13.16
C SER A 54 -12.02 -14.33 -13.29
N ILE A 55 -11.54 -15.07 -14.31
CA ILE A 55 -10.11 -15.18 -14.60
C ILE A 55 -9.49 -13.78 -14.77
N MET A 56 -10.22 -12.85 -15.38
CA MET A 56 -9.76 -11.47 -15.58
C MET A 56 -9.70 -10.71 -14.25
N GLU A 57 -10.76 -10.79 -13.43
CA GLU A 57 -10.79 -10.16 -12.09
C GLU A 57 -9.64 -10.69 -11.21
N THR A 58 -9.35 -11.99 -11.29
CA THR A 58 -8.24 -12.64 -10.56
C THR A 58 -6.88 -12.13 -11.04
N LYS A 59 -6.69 -12.03 -12.36
CA LYS A 59 -5.45 -11.47 -12.93
C LYS A 59 -5.25 -10.00 -12.53
N THR A 60 -6.31 -9.21 -12.57
CA THR A 60 -6.30 -7.81 -12.12
C THR A 60 -5.94 -7.72 -10.64
N ALA A 61 -6.56 -8.54 -9.78
CA ALA A 61 -6.25 -8.61 -8.36
C ALA A 61 -4.76 -8.88 -8.08
N ILE A 62 -4.21 -9.89 -8.74
CA ILE A 62 -2.78 -10.24 -8.63
C ILE A 62 -1.91 -9.09 -9.14
N SER A 63 -2.19 -8.56 -10.33
CA SER A 63 -1.38 -7.51 -10.95
C SER A 63 -1.32 -6.24 -10.11
N VAL A 64 -2.49 -5.77 -9.64
CA VAL A 64 -2.58 -4.60 -8.75
C VAL A 64 -1.86 -4.86 -7.43
N GLY A 65 -2.02 -6.04 -6.84
CA GLY A 65 -1.33 -6.42 -5.61
C GLY A 65 0.19 -6.37 -5.75
N LEU A 66 0.72 -6.93 -6.85
CA LEU A 66 2.16 -6.90 -7.16
C LEU A 66 2.66 -5.47 -7.39
N SER A 67 1.93 -4.65 -8.14
CA SER A 67 2.29 -3.25 -8.39
C SER A 67 2.39 -2.44 -7.09
N ILE A 68 1.39 -2.56 -6.21
CA ILE A 68 1.37 -1.79 -4.96
C ILE A 68 2.45 -2.28 -3.98
N THR A 69 2.66 -3.61 -3.88
CA THR A 69 3.75 -4.15 -3.05
C THR A 69 5.13 -3.72 -3.55
N GLN A 70 5.35 -3.65 -4.87
CA GLN A 70 6.57 -3.12 -5.45
C GLN A 70 6.78 -1.63 -5.13
N ASN A 71 5.70 -0.84 -5.12
CA ASN A 71 5.74 0.56 -4.72
C ASN A 71 6.12 0.72 -3.24
N ILE A 72 5.52 -0.08 -2.35
CA ILE A 72 5.88 -0.07 -0.92
C ILE A 72 7.34 -0.47 -0.75
N GLN A 73 7.78 -1.54 -1.40
CA GLN A 73 9.17 -1.99 -1.33
C GLN A 73 10.14 -0.88 -1.77
N THR A 74 9.82 -0.16 -2.85
CA THR A 74 10.63 0.96 -3.34
C THR A 74 10.72 2.08 -2.30
N LYS A 75 9.59 2.43 -1.66
CA LYS A 75 9.57 3.46 -0.62
C LYS A 75 10.32 3.03 0.63
N LEU A 76 10.17 1.79 1.07
CA LEU A 76 10.92 1.25 2.22
C LEU A 76 12.43 1.24 1.96
N LYS A 77 12.87 0.86 0.75
CA LYS A 77 14.28 0.97 0.35
C LYS A 77 14.79 2.41 0.36
N ALA A 78 13.97 3.38 -0.02
CA ALA A 78 14.34 4.79 0.05
C ALA A 78 14.51 5.28 1.51
N ILE A 79 13.62 4.84 2.41
CA ILE A 79 13.69 5.08 3.85
C ILE A 79 14.97 4.47 4.44
N GLU A 80 15.25 3.21 4.13
CA GLU A 80 16.47 2.51 4.53
C GLU A 80 17.74 3.24 4.06
N LYS A 81 17.79 3.64 2.78
CA LYS A 81 18.92 4.41 2.23
C LYS A 81 19.09 5.77 2.91
N ALA A 82 17.99 6.44 3.28
CA ALA A 82 18.07 7.72 3.99
C ALA A 82 18.65 7.56 5.40
N TYR A 83 18.40 6.43 6.06
CA TYR A 83 18.96 6.11 7.38
C TYR A 83 20.42 5.66 7.31
N ASN A 84 20.80 4.90 6.29
CA ASN A 84 22.18 4.40 6.12
C ASN A 84 23.14 5.45 5.51
N LYS A 85 22.70 6.69 5.29
CA LYS A 85 23.64 7.78 4.93
C LYS A 85 24.46 8.14 6.17
N PRO A 86 25.80 8.08 6.11
CA PRO A 86 26.62 8.50 7.24
C PRO A 86 26.35 9.98 7.52
N ASP A 87 25.96 10.28 8.76
CA ASP A 87 25.98 11.63 9.30
C ASP A 87 27.44 12.13 9.26
N HIS A 88 27.76 13.05 8.35
CA HIS A 88 28.96 13.89 8.43
C HIS A 88 28.68 15.12 9.30
#